data_AF-A0A9D1SRS3-F1
#
_entry.id   AF-A0A9D1SRS3-F1
#
_cell.length_a   1.000
_cell.length_b   1.000
_cell.length_c   1.000
_cell.angle_alpha   90.00
_cell.angle_beta   90.00
_cell.angle_gamma   90.00
#
_symmetry.space_group_name_H-M   'P 1'
#
loop_
_entity.id
_entity.type
_entity.pdbx_description
1 polymer ?
#
loop_
_entity_poly.entity_id
_entity_poly.type
_entity_poly.pdbx_seq_one_letter_code
_entity_poly.pdbx_strand_id
1 'polypeptide(L)'
;MKKINWQKSAVYNGFSLAEALITLLVVCVITIASVPVITKKHRAKFNLPHGVYACYWNGDNLVAKYSINGKDSDGKVVYDSEEGRYACEFNPPTGAKNFVATIVGGGGGGAGAGAVVSSSSKIYTEPGNYTYTTPDSGLYKMLVVGGGGGGGDANASHRACTASTGGLAYVPFVFLAKDINLSVAVGNGGAAGVASTDGSKVGGRGGDSSIKNTHNNVNYATATGGWGGCSFYWKQLVKPRRNFTGYLSRFAISETEWGKPNGPSLLTGSWSTYAGSFYSGQPGIGYSMMSNAQTSEGVFLGPLTSTDHQNKKDKYNLLSKLSNYSDKFGVNFNSVTQRTNNLICQAGTWEKKSICKNYENHYGAGGGGGGQYNTSSSETNYDPIAGIGGFVGISYTPVYAGLGGEAGKVTQVPYAEMPQKTLLFPGKGGKGGQGAGDIRRRMLTSGQYQNNEVTMGLDGQPSYIKNGAHILQGSGAAKIIPKQEGTYSNAYNDDGMPVGQNGQLSDILTNKKTGTGGLGGMTDGNPSLDGTTQVMFQDGKEISSFNQIYGAGAGGGGGALSVDENGNIAIGNGGDGSSGLVFIQW
;
A
#
# COMPACT_ATOMS: atom_id res chain seq x y z
N MET A 1 15.87 26.12 -36.07
CA MET A 1 16.97 26.92 -35.52
C MET A 1 16.42 28.17 -34.86
N LYS A 2 16.36 28.20 -33.52
CA LYS A 2 16.02 29.38 -32.70
C LYS A 2 17.30 29.81 -31.98
N LYS A 3 17.72 31.06 -32.19
CA LYS A 3 18.90 31.69 -31.57
C LYS A 3 18.60 32.04 -30.11
N ILE A 4 19.48 31.60 -29.19
CA ILE A 4 19.48 32.02 -27.79
C ILE A 4 20.38 33.27 -27.69
N ASN A 5 19.83 34.34 -27.13
CA ASN A 5 20.46 35.65 -27.00
C ASN A 5 20.92 35.82 -25.54
N TRP A 6 22.23 35.89 -25.31
CA TRP A 6 22.80 36.21 -24.00
C TRP A 6 23.14 37.71 -23.97
N GLN A 7 22.31 38.52 -23.32
CA GLN A 7 22.68 39.89 -23.00
C GLN A 7 23.67 39.91 -21.83
N LYS A 8 24.92 40.26 -22.11
CA LYS A 8 25.88 40.77 -21.14
C LYS A 8 25.61 42.26 -20.94
N SER A 9 25.11 42.66 -19.78
CA SER A 9 25.22 44.06 -19.31
C SER A 9 26.45 44.18 -18.43
N ALA A 10 27.55 44.69 -18.99
CA ALA A 10 28.68 45.19 -18.21
C ALA A 10 28.55 46.72 -18.14
N VAL A 11 28.04 47.23 -17.02
CA VAL A 11 28.15 48.63 -16.65
C VAL A 11 29.51 48.79 -15.96
N TYR A 12 30.49 49.32 -16.69
CA TYR A 12 31.76 49.77 -16.09
C TYR A 12 31.60 51.21 -15.63
N ASN A 13 31.27 51.41 -14.35
CA ASN A 13 31.58 52.66 -13.66
C ASN A 13 33.04 52.54 -13.19
N GLY A 14 33.95 53.27 -13.84
CA GLY A 14 35.34 53.36 -13.43
C GLY A 14 35.43 54.03 -12.06
N PHE A 15 35.93 53.29 -11.06
CA PHE A 15 36.25 53.82 -9.74
C PHE A 15 37.27 54.97 -9.88
N SER A 16 37.05 56.07 -9.16
CA SER A 16 37.99 57.19 -9.11
C SER A 16 39.33 56.70 -8.54
N LEU A 17 40.45 57.19 -9.09
CA LEU A 17 41.81 56.86 -8.64
C LEU A 17 41.98 57.06 -7.12
N ALA A 18 41.26 58.01 -6.53
CA ALA A 18 41.23 58.23 -5.08
C ALA A 18 40.57 57.07 -4.31
N GLU A 19 39.52 56.47 -4.86
CA GLU A 19 38.78 55.35 -4.25
C GLU A 19 39.59 54.05 -4.29
N ALA A 20 40.33 53.82 -5.39
CA ALA A 20 41.30 52.73 -5.50
C ALA A 20 42.49 52.90 -4.53
N LEU A 21 42.95 54.14 -4.31
CA LEU A 21 44.03 54.42 -3.34
C LEU A 21 43.58 54.25 -1.89
N ILE A 22 42.34 54.63 -1.56
CA ILE A 22 41.80 54.44 -0.20
C ILE A 22 41.59 52.95 0.09
N THR A 23 41.04 52.18 -0.85
CA THR A 23 40.86 50.73 -0.66
C THR A 23 42.19 50.00 -0.52
N LEU A 24 43.20 50.37 -1.31
CA LEU A 24 44.55 49.81 -1.19
C LEU A 24 45.22 50.19 0.14
N LEU A 25 45.03 51.43 0.60
CA LEU A 25 45.51 51.88 1.91
C LEU A 25 44.84 51.12 3.06
N VAL A 26 43.53 50.89 2.99
CA VAL A 26 42.79 50.10 3.99
C VAL A 26 43.29 48.65 4.02
N VAL A 27 43.52 48.02 2.85
CA VAL A 27 44.09 46.67 2.79
C VAL A 27 45.52 46.63 3.33
N CYS A 28 46.36 47.63 3.04
CA CYS A 28 47.70 47.75 3.60
C CYS A 28 47.69 47.94 5.13
N VAL A 29 46.76 48.73 5.67
CA VAL A 29 46.63 48.91 7.12
C VAL A 29 46.12 47.64 7.80
N ILE A 30 45.13 46.94 7.21
CA ILE A 30 44.65 45.65 7.73
C ILE A 30 45.76 44.60 7.72
N THR A 31 46.52 44.52 6.62
CA THR A 31 47.64 43.57 6.52
C THR A 31 48.73 43.88 7.54
N ILE A 32 49.18 45.14 7.67
CA ILE A 32 50.19 45.52 8.67
C ILE A 32 49.68 45.32 10.11
N ALA A 33 48.40 45.63 10.40
CA ALA A 33 47.80 45.41 11.71
C ALA A 33 47.58 43.91 12.04
N SER A 34 47.52 43.04 11.03
CA SER A 34 47.40 41.58 11.21
C SER A 34 48.75 40.86 11.43
N VAL A 35 49.89 41.51 11.11
CA VAL A 35 51.22 40.92 11.28
C VAL A 35 51.61 40.66 12.76
N PRO A 36 51.31 41.54 13.74
CA PRO A 36 51.64 41.26 15.15
C PRO A 36 50.78 40.16 15.77
N VAL A 37 49.67 39.76 15.12
CA VAL A 37 48.83 38.63 15.55
C VAL A 37 49.39 37.29 15.07
N ILE A 38 50.29 37.30 14.07
CA ILE A 38 50.87 36.10 13.43
C ILE A 38 52.34 35.86 13.83
N THR A 39 52.91 36.66 14.73
CA THR A 39 54.21 36.31 15.35
C THR A 39 54.10 36.17 16.87
N LYS A 40 53.17 35.33 17.33
CA LYS A 40 53.50 34.52 18.50
C LYS A 40 54.60 33.58 18.06
N LYS A 41 55.84 33.95 18.40
CA LYS A 41 57.00 33.08 18.48
C LYS A 41 56.49 31.68 18.81
N HIS A 42 56.63 30.72 17.89
CA HIS A 42 56.46 29.32 18.22
C HIS A 42 57.39 29.10 19.41
N ARG A 43 56.83 29.09 20.64
CA ARG A 43 57.40 28.21 21.66
C ARG A 43 57.46 26.90 20.92
N ALA A 44 58.67 26.34 20.80
CA ALA A 44 58.83 24.97 20.34
C ALA A 44 57.69 24.21 21.01
N LYS A 45 56.70 23.78 20.22
CA LYS A 45 55.70 22.87 20.74
C LYS A 45 56.57 21.70 21.10
N PHE A 46 56.80 21.51 22.39
CA PHE A 46 57.11 20.20 22.91
C PHE A 46 56.20 19.26 22.13
N ASN A 47 56.77 18.28 21.43
CA ASN A 47 56.02 17.13 20.96
C ASN A 47 55.50 16.45 22.22
N LEU A 48 54.41 16.98 22.78
CA LEU A 48 53.58 16.27 23.72
C LEU A 48 52.78 15.31 22.85
N PRO A 49 52.94 14.00 23.05
CA PRO A 49 52.12 13.00 22.39
C PRO A 49 50.66 13.33 22.68
N HIS A 50 49.88 13.77 21.70
CA HIS A 50 48.44 13.74 21.86
C HIS A 50 48.06 12.27 21.92
N GLY A 51 47.72 11.81 23.13
CA GLY A 51 47.38 10.42 23.39
C GLY A 51 45.87 10.28 23.43
N VAL A 52 45.36 9.17 22.90
CA VAL A 52 43.94 8.85 22.97
C VAL A 52 43.73 7.43 23.47
N TYR A 53 42.59 7.23 24.13
CA TYR A 53 42.13 5.93 24.58
C TYR A 53 40.66 5.75 24.18
N ALA A 54 40.33 4.60 23.62
CA ALA A 54 38.97 4.26 23.21
C ALA A 54 38.53 2.95 23.87
N CYS A 55 37.33 2.97 24.43
CA CYS A 55 36.61 1.79 24.93
C CYS A 55 35.27 1.69 24.20
N TYR A 56 35.08 0.63 23.42
CA TYR A 56 33.90 0.45 22.57
C TYR A 56 33.60 -1.03 22.33
N TRP A 57 32.41 -1.31 21.80
CA TRP A 57 32.00 -2.66 21.45
C TRP A 57 32.37 -3.00 19.99
N ASN A 58 32.96 -4.18 19.78
CA ASN A 58 33.10 -4.82 18.48
C ASN A 58 32.33 -6.14 18.50
N GLY A 59 31.12 -6.13 17.93
CA GLY A 59 30.14 -7.19 18.15
C GLY A 59 29.85 -7.36 19.65
N ASP A 60 30.01 -8.57 20.16
CA ASP A 60 29.84 -8.88 21.58
C ASP A 60 31.09 -8.70 22.43
N ASN A 61 32.23 -8.35 21.83
CA ASN A 61 33.48 -8.17 22.54
C ASN A 61 33.71 -6.70 22.89
N LEU A 62 34.10 -6.46 24.13
CA LEU A 62 34.55 -5.14 24.56
C LEU A 62 36.01 -4.95 24.14
N VAL A 63 36.30 -3.83 23.48
CA VAL A 63 37.64 -3.51 22.95
C VAL A 63 38.16 -2.25 23.61
N ALA A 64 39.42 -2.30 24.04
CA ALA A 64 40.17 -1.20 24.62
C ALA A 64 41.42 -0.94 23.78
N LYS A 65 41.65 0.31 23.37
CA LYS A 65 42.80 0.68 22.52
C LYS A 65 43.40 2.01 22.99
N TYR A 66 44.73 2.06 23.00
CA TYR A 66 45.52 3.29 23.10
C TYR A 66 46.07 3.65 21.73
N SER A 67 46.15 4.95 21.44
CA SER A 67 47.02 5.47 20.38
C SER A 67 47.85 6.61 20.94
N ILE A 68 49.18 6.44 20.96
CA ILE A 68 50.12 7.41 21.51
C ILE A 68 51.22 7.65 20.48
N ASN A 69 51.38 8.89 20.02
CA ASN A 69 52.31 9.24 18.92
C ASN A 69 52.09 8.41 17.65
N GLY A 70 50.85 8.05 17.32
CA GLY A 70 50.52 7.24 16.15
C GLY A 70 50.96 5.78 16.24
N LYS A 71 51.28 5.30 17.46
CA LYS A 71 51.45 3.87 17.75
C LYS A 71 50.25 3.38 18.53
N ASP A 72 49.62 2.34 17.99
CA ASP A 72 48.45 1.73 18.59
C ASP A 72 48.87 0.55 19.48
N SER A 73 48.19 0.40 20.62
CA SER A 73 48.40 -0.72 21.53
C SER A 73 47.10 -1.11 22.22
N ASP A 74 46.98 -2.38 22.59
CA ASP A 74 45.80 -2.88 23.29
C ASP A 74 45.72 -2.34 24.72
N GLY A 75 44.52 -1.93 25.10
CA GLY A 75 44.16 -1.65 26.48
C GLY A 75 43.72 -2.93 27.19
N LYS A 76 43.50 -2.82 28.50
CA LYS A 76 43.10 -3.95 29.33
C LYS A 76 41.59 -3.97 29.51
N VAL A 77 40.96 -5.12 29.30
CA VAL A 77 39.56 -5.37 29.65
C VAL A 77 39.52 -6.21 30.92
N VAL A 78 38.71 -5.81 31.89
CA VAL A 78 38.59 -6.46 33.19
C VAL A 78 37.13 -6.72 33.52
N TYR A 79 36.85 -7.82 34.22
CA TYR A 79 35.54 -8.06 34.79
C TYR A 79 35.45 -7.35 36.13
N ASP A 80 34.45 -6.49 36.28
CA ASP A 80 34.15 -5.83 37.54
C ASP A 80 33.04 -6.60 38.27
N SER A 81 33.37 -7.19 39.42
CA SER A 81 32.42 -7.99 40.20
C SER A 81 31.32 -7.15 40.86
N GLU A 82 31.56 -5.86 41.10
CA GLU A 82 30.56 -4.98 41.70
C GLU A 82 29.49 -4.59 40.69
N GLU A 83 29.92 -4.32 39.45
CA GLU A 83 29.03 -3.96 38.32
C GLU A 83 28.49 -5.21 37.59
N GLY A 84 29.05 -6.39 37.87
CA GLY A 84 28.68 -7.66 37.25
C GLY A 84 28.96 -7.75 35.75
N ARG A 85 29.83 -6.88 35.21
CA ARG A 85 30.09 -6.76 33.75
C ARG A 85 31.54 -6.40 33.44
N TYR A 86 31.92 -6.61 32.18
CA TYR A 86 33.24 -6.21 31.68
C TYR A 86 33.33 -4.69 31.48
N ALA A 87 34.51 -4.15 31.78
CA ALA A 87 34.91 -2.76 31.65
C ALA A 87 36.27 -2.65 30.97
N CYS A 88 36.56 -1.52 30.33
CA CYS A 88 37.94 -1.22 29.94
C CYS A 88 38.66 -0.50 31.07
N GLU A 89 39.84 -1.00 31.47
CA GLU A 89 40.70 -0.38 32.47
C GLU A 89 41.63 0.63 31.79
N PHE A 90 41.39 1.91 32.04
CA PHE A 90 42.25 3.00 31.62
C PHE A 90 43.29 3.30 32.70
N ASN A 91 44.56 3.18 32.31
CA ASN A 91 45.70 3.69 33.05
C ASN A 91 46.26 4.92 32.31
N PRO A 92 46.21 6.12 32.91
CA PRO A 92 46.75 7.32 32.28
C PRO A 92 48.28 7.21 32.13
N PRO A 93 48.86 7.62 30.99
CA PRO A 93 50.31 7.62 30.82
C PRO A 93 51.00 8.52 31.85
N THR A 94 52.22 8.14 32.24
CA THR A 94 53.00 8.89 33.24
C THR A 94 53.19 10.36 32.80
N GLY A 95 52.75 11.30 33.63
CA GLY A 95 52.89 12.74 33.39
C GLY A 95 51.81 13.37 32.51
N ALA A 96 50.84 12.60 32.00
CA ALA A 96 49.68 13.13 31.28
C ALA A 96 48.74 13.91 32.22
N LYS A 97 48.24 15.05 31.76
CA LYS A 97 47.31 15.94 32.48
C LYS A 97 46.31 16.55 31.50
N ASN A 98 45.20 17.08 32.00
CA ASN A 98 44.13 17.74 31.22
C ASN A 98 43.45 16.77 30.25
N PHE A 99 42.84 15.73 30.81
CA PHE A 99 42.09 14.76 30.05
C PHE A 99 40.72 15.31 29.64
N VAL A 100 40.21 14.89 28.48
CA VAL A 100 38.83 15.10 28.06
C VAL A 100 38.21 13.75 27.76
N ALA A 101 37.19 13.37 28.53
CA ALA A 101 36.41 12.17 28.28
C ALA A 101 35.15 12.50 27.50
N THR A 102 35.01 11.94 26.30
CA THR A 102 33.75 11.91 25.54
C THR A 102 33.05 10.59 25.82
N ILE A 103 31.84 10.68 26.37
CA ILE A 103 31.00 9.53 26.73
C ILE A 103 29.75 9.58 25.86
N VAL A 104 29.47 8.49 25.16
CA VAL A 104 28.31 8.33 24.27
C VAL A 104 27.50 7.13 24.74
N GLY A 105 26.22 7.32 25.09
CA GLY A 105 25.29 6.23 25.41
C GLY A 105 25.00 5.33 24.20
N GLY A 106 24.56 4.10 24.41
CA GLY A 106 24.06 3.25 23.30
C GLY A 106 22.78 3.81 22.71
N GLY A 107 22.60 3.71 21.40
CA GLY A 107 21.37 4.13 20.71
C GLY A 107 20.24 3.10 20.88
N GLY A 108 18.99 3.54 20.79
CA GLY A 108 17.83 2.65 20.84
C GLY A 108 17.60 1.91 19.52
N GLY A 109 16.97 0.73 19.57
CA GLY A 109 16.58 -0.02 18.38
C GLY A 109 15.38 0.59 17.66
N GLY A 110 15.27 0.35 16.35
CA GLY A 110 14.07 0.68 15.56
C GLY A 110 12.93 -0.32 15.77
N ALA A 111 11.71 0.04 15.39
CA ALA A 111 10.54 -0.83 15.51
C ALA A 111 10.37 -1.70 14.26
N GLY A 112 9.76 -2.88 14.39
CA GLY A 112 9.41 -3.72 13.24
C GLY A 112 8.28 -3.12 12.39
N ALA A 113 8.17 -3.54 11.13
CA ALA A 113 7.02 -3.21 10.29
C ALA A 113 5.85 -4.18 10.54
N GLY A 114 4.65 -3.86 10.04
CA GLY A 114 3.59 -4.86 10.06
C GLY A 114 2.36 -4.59 9.19
N ALA A 115 1.53 -5.62 9.05
CA ALA A 115 0.29 -5.62 8.27
C ALA A 115 -0.91 -6.08 9.12
N VAL A 116 -2.12 -5.63 8.78
CA VAL A 116 -3.34 -6.00 9.51
C VAL A 116 -4.17 -6.98 8.69
N VAL A 117 -4.44 -8.18 9.22
CA VAL A 117 -5.19 -9.23 8.50
C VAL A 117 -6.70 -8.94 8.40
N SER A 118 -7.26 -8.06 9.24
CA SER A 118 -8.67 -7.69 9.11
C SER A 118 -8.89 -6.82 7.86
N SER A 119 -9.34 -7.46 6.78
CA SER A 119 -9.71 -6.77 5.55
C SER A 119 -11.07 -6.10 5.70
N SER A 120 -11.10 -4.77 5.83
CA SER A 120 -12.31 -4.00 5.65
C SER A 120 -12.68 -3.99 4.17
N SER A 121 -13.94 -4.29 3.88
CA SER A 121 -14.47 -4.21 2.51
C SER A 121 -15.45 -3.05 2.42
N LYS A 122 -15.30 -2.23 1.38
CA LYS A 122 -16.29 -1.25 0.96
C LYS A 122 -17.01 -1.79 -0.26
N ILE A 123 -18.34 -1.83 -0.18
CA ILE A 123 -19.21 -2.39 -1.20
C ILE A 123 -20.14 -1.29 -1.72
N TYR A 124 -20.30 -1.25 -3.03
CA TYR A 124 -21.24 -0.39 -3.76
C TYR A 124 -22.14 -1.27 -4.63
N THR A 125 -23.44 -1.16 -4.39
CA THR A 125 -24.48 -1.98 -5.06
C THR A 125 -25.59 -1.14 -5.67
N GLU A 126 -25.76 0.09 -5.17
CA GLU A 126 -26.67 1.05 -5.76
C GLU A 126 -26.05 1.65 -7.03
N PRO A 127 -26.77 1.72 -8.15
CA PRO A 127 -26.29 2.36 -9.37
C PRO A 127 -25.96 3.83 -9.15
N GLY A 128 -24.82 4.28 -9.68
CA GLY A 128 -24.38 5.66 -9.53
C GLY A 128 -22.87 5.83 -9.58
N ASN A 129 -22.44 7.07 -9.36
CA ASN A 129 -21.04 7.45 -9.29
C ASN A 129 -20.67 7.80 -7.85
N TYR A 130 -19.55 7.28 -7.38
CA TYR A 130 -19.02 7.44 -6.05
C TYR A 130 -17.55 7.79 -6.09
N THR A 131 -17.06 8.33 -4.98
CA THR A 131 -15.64 8.49 -4.72
C THR A 131 -15.26 7.59 -3.55
N TYR A 132 -14.14 6.90 -3.68
CA TYR A 132 -13.50 6.15 -2.61
C TYR A 132 -12.10 6.70 -2.39
N THR A 133 -11.82 7.16 -1.18
CA THR A 133 -10.48 7.59 -0.77
C THR A 133 -9.83 6.46 0.04
N THR A 134 -8.63 6.03 -0.34
CA THR A 134 -7.92 4.96 0.37
C THR A 134 -7.60 5.39 1.80
N PRO A 135 -8.12 4.70 2.84
CA PRO A 135 -7.95 5.13 4.22
C PRO A 135 -6.54 4.91 4.79
N ASP A 136 -5.80 3.94 4.25
CA ASP A 136 -4.46 3.55 4.66
C ASP A 136 -3.66 3.10 3.43
N SER A 137 -2.34 3.17 3.48
CA SER A 137 -1.51 2.51 2.47
C SER A 137 -1.60 0.99 2.62
N GLY A 138 -1.68 0.25 1.52
CA GLY A 138 -1.81 -1.21 1.59
C GLY A 138 -2.10 -1.90 0.27
N LEU A 139 -2.38 -3.20 0.37
CA LEU A 139 -2.80 -4.02 -0.76
C LEU A 139 -4.31 -4.03 -0.91
N TYR A 140 -4.77 -3.61 -2.08
CA TYR A 140 -6.18 -3.52 -2.43
C TYR A 140 -6.57 -4.62 -3.41
N LYS A 141 -7.74 -5.22 -3.18
CA LYS A 141 -8.41 -6.16 -4.08
C LYS A 141 -9.69 -5.52 -4.56
N MET A 142 -9.99 -5.69 -5.84
CA MET A 142 -11.13 -5.00 -6.47
C MET A 142 -11.94 -5.97 -7.28
N LEU A 143 -13.26 -5.92 -7.16
CA LEU A 143 -14.20 -6.69 -7.97
C LEU A 143 -15.22 -5.75 -8.57
N VAL A 144 -15.42 -5.86 -9.88
CA VAL A 144 -16.35 -5.04 -10.64
C VAL A 144 -17.23 -5.95 -11.50
N VAL A 145 -18.54 -5.74 -11.42
CA VAL A 145 -19.56 -6.45 -12.19
C VAL A 145 -20.45 -5.44 -12.88
N GLY A 146 -20.61 -5.56 -14.20
CA GLY A 146 -21.52 -4.69 -14.97
C GLY A 146 -22.98 -5.03 -14.70
N GLY A 147 -23.90 -4.10 -14.93
CA GLY A 147 -25.33 -4.37 -14.81
C GLY A 147 -25.81 -5.42 -15.82
N GLY A 148 -26.80 -6.24 -15.48
CA GLY A 148 -27.39 -7.20 -16.40
C GLY A 148 -28.39 -6.53 -17.35
N GLY A 149 -28.59 -7.10 -18.53
CA GLY A 149 -29.60 -6.59 -19.47
C GLY A 149 -31.03 -6.84 -18.99
N GLY A 150 -32.00 -6.07 -19.50
CA GLY A 150 -33.41 -6.29 -19.24
C GLY A 150 -34.02 -7.35 -20.16
N GLY A 151 -34.99 -8.12 -19.67
CA GLY A 151 -35.71 -9.10 -20.48
C GLY A 151 -36.59 -8.43 -21.54
N GLY A 152 -36.74 -9.08 -22.69
CA GLY A 152 -37.68 -8.63 -23.73
C GLY A 152 -39.13 -8.99 -23.39
N ASP A 153 -40.08 -8.51 -24.18
CA ASP A 153 -41.52 -8.73 -23.99
C ASP A 153 -42.20 -9.28 -25.26
N ALA A 154 -43.36 -9.94 -25.09
CA ALA A 154 -44.13 -10.56 -26.16
C ALA A 154 -45.64 -10.50 -25.92
N ASN A 155 -46.43 -10.18 -26.96
CA ASN A 155 -47.87 -9.94 -26.82
C ASN A 155 -48.77 -11.19 -26.89
N ALA A 156 -48.28 -12.39 -27.27
CA ALA A 156 -49.09 -13.62 -27.32
C ALA A 156 -48.28 -14.92 -27.51
N SER A 157 -48.77 -16.01 -26.88
CA SER A 157 -48.49 -17.45 -27.13
C SER A 157 -47.05 -17.97 -27.06
N HIS A 158 -46.02 -17.11 -27.06
CA HIS A 158 -44.62 -17.49 -26.88
C HIS A 158 -43.91 -16.52 -25.94
N ARG A 159 -42.88 -17.01 -25.24
CA ARG A 159 -42.06 -16.23 -24.32
C ARG A 159 -40.92 -15.51 -25.04
N ALA A 160 -40.73 -14.23 -24.74
CA ALA A 160 -39.61 -13.42 -25.16
C ALA A 160 -38.29 -13.88 -24.53
N CYS A 161 -37.23 -13.23 -24.98
CA CYS A 161 -35.86 -13.64 -24.73
C CYS A 161 -35.40 -13.20 -23.34
N THR A 162 -34.71 -14.09 -22.63
CA THR A 162 -33.96 -13.71 -21.42
C THR A 162 -32.73 -12.88 -21.82
N ALA A 163 -32.38 -11.92 -20.98
CA ALA A 163 -31.23 -11.06 -21.22
C ALA A 163 -29.90 -11.72 -20.84
N SER A 164 -28.83 -11.16 -21.40
CA SER A 164 -27.46 -11.55 -21.03
C SER A 164 -27.03 -10.89 -19.71
N THR A 165 -25.99 -11.46 -19.08
CA THR A 165 -25.41 -10.91 -17.85
C THR A 165 -24.36 -9.84 -18.15
N GLY A 166 -24.06 -9.01 -17.16
CA GLY A 166 -22.88 -8.16 -17.18
C GLY A 166 -21.56 -8.95 -17.20
N GLY A 167 -20.49 -8.25 -17.53
CA GLY A 167 -19.12 -8.76 -17.44
C GLY A 167 -18.60 -8.76 -16.01
N LEU A 168 -17.40 -9.31 -15.82
CA LEU A 168 -16.71 -9.34 -14.53
C LEU A 168 -15.23 -9.02 -14.70
N ALA A 169 -14.71 -8.15 -13.84
CA ALA A 169 -13.29 -7.88 -13.71
C ALA A 169 -12.88 -7.94 -12.23
N TYR A 170 -11.86 -8.74 -11.93
CA TYR A 170 -11.31 -8.88 -10.60
C TYR A 170 -9.80 -8.58 -10.61
N VAL A 171 -9.37 -7.62 -9.80
CA VAL A 171 -7.95 -7.33 -9.56
C VAL A 171 -7.57 -7.99 -8.23
N PRO A 172 -6.68 -9.01 -8.26
CA PRO A 172 -6.33 -9.78 -7.06
C PRO A 172 -5.53 -8.98 -6.05
N PHE A 173 -4.70 -8.05 -6.51
CA PHE A 173 -3.94 -7.12 -5.68
C PHE A 173 -3.48 -5.90 -6.50
N VAL A 174 -3.45 -4.73 -5.86
CA VAL A 174 -2.77 -3.52 -6.31
C VAL A 174 -2.33 -2.76 -5.06
N PHE A 175 -1.09 -2.29 -5.04
CA PHE A 175 -0.64 -1.44 -3.95
C PHE A 175 -1.16 -0.02 -4.16
N LEU A 176 -1.80 0.55 -3.14
CA LEU A 176 -2.20 1.96 -3.16
C LEU A 176 -1.73 2.64 -1.88
N ALA A 177 -1.22 3.85 -2.03
CA ALA A 177 -0.93 4.74 -0.92
C ALA A 177 -2.23 5.22 -0.24
N LYS A 178 -2.10 5.74 0.99
CA LYS A 178 -3.14 6.49 1.68
C LYS A 178 -3.57 7.72 0.87
N ASP A 179 -4.84 8.10 1.00
CA ASP A 179 -5.43 9.31 0.42
C ASP A 179 -5.49 9.37 -1.12
N ILE A 180 -5.36 8.22 -1.80
CA ILE A 180 -5.62 8.08 -3.23
C ILE A 180 -7.12 8.09 -3.49
N ASN A 181 -7.56 8.97 -4.38
CA ASN A 181 -8.95 9.08 -4.80
C ASN A 181 -9.25 8.17 -5.99
N LEU A 182 -10.22 7.28 -5.80
CA LEU A 182 -10.75 6.39 -6.82
C LEU A 182 -12.16 6.83 -7.21
N SER A 183 -12.39 6.96 -8.51
CA SER A 183 -13.72 7.07 -9.08
C SER A 183 -14.31 5.68 -9.21
N VAL A 184 -15.50 5.50 -8.62
CA VAL A 184 -16.24 4.25 -8.62
C VAL A 184 -17.57 4.46 -9.32
N ALA A 185 -17.87 3.65 -10.33
CA ALA A 185 -19.15 3.66 -11.02
C ALA A 185 -19.82 2.30 -10.88
N VAL A 186 -21.11 2.29 -10.53
CA VAL A 186 -21.94 1.08 -10.50
C VAL A 186 -23.00 1.20 -11.59
N GLY A 187 -22.99 0.25 -12.52
CA GLY A 187 -23.90 0.22 -13.65
C GLY A 187 -25.33 -0.14 -13.24
N ASN A 188 -26.33 0.48 -13.86
CA ASN A 188 -27.73 0.15 -13.63
C ASN A 188 -28.12 -1.17 -14.32
N GLY A 189 -29.18 -1.83 -13.84
CA GLY A 189 -29.81 -2.91 -14.58
C GLY A 189 -30.52 -2.37 -15.82
N GLY A 190 -30.54 -3.16 -16.90
CA GLY A 190 -31.28 -2.82 -18.11
C GLY A 190 -32.78 -2.87 -17.88
N ALA A 191 -33.50 -1.86 -18.39
CA ALA A 191 -34.96 -1.80 -18.26
C ALA A 191 -35.65 -2.99 -18.95
N ALA A 192 -36.74 -3.48 -18.37
CA ALA A 192 -37.58 -4.48 -19.00
C ALA A 192 -38.18 -3.94 -20.32
N GLY A 193 -38.32 -4.81 -21.31
CA GLY A 193 -39.12 -4.53 -22.50
C GLY A 193 -40.58 -4.28 -22.11
N VAL A 194 -41.25 -3.39 -22.83
CA VAL A 194 -42.68 -3.08 -22.64
C VAL A 194 -43.41 -3.29 -23.97
N ALA A 195 -44.43 -4.15 -23.98
CA ALA A 195 -45.36 -4.26 -25.08
C ALA A 195 -46.21 -3.00 -25.22
N SER A 196 -46.36 -2.50 -26.45
CA SER A 196 -47.35 -1.50 -26.83
C SER A 196 -48.28 -2.05 -27.93
N THR A 197 -49.35 -1.32 -28.21
CA THR A 197 -50.30 -1.63 -29.29
C THR A 197 -49.63 -1.72 -30.66
N ASP A 198 -48.52 -1.00 -30.86
CA ASP A 198 -47.81 -0.88 -32.13
C ASP A 198 -46.54 -1.75 -32.22
N GLY A 199 -46.20 -2.50 -31.17
CA GLY A 199 -45.06 -3.42 -31.16
C GLY A 199 -44.55 -3.80 -29.77
N SER A 200 -43.69 -4.81 -29.71
CA SER A 200 -43.00 -5.25 -28.48
C SER A 200 -41.62 -4.61 -28.36
N LYS A 201 -41.30 -3.90 -27.26
CA LYS A 201 -39.95 -3.35 -27.04
C LYS A 201 -39.00 -4.41 -26.51
N VAL A 202 -37.81 -4.47 -27.07
CA VAL A 202 -36.65 -5.21 -26.54
C VAL A 202 -36.24 -4.68 -25.16
N GLY A 203 -35.59 -5.51 -24.37
CA GLY A 203 -35.05 -5.07 -23.09
C GLY A 203 -33.84 -4.15 -23.28
N GLY A 204 -33.61 -3.27 -22.30
CA GLY A 204 -32.49 -2.33 -22.29
C GLY A 204 -31.15 -3.00 -21.97
N ARG A 205 -30.06 -2.34 -22.37
CA ARG A 205 -28.70 -2.71 -21.96
C ARG A 205 -28.48 -2.33 -20.48
N GLY A 206 -27.74 -3.14 -19.75
CA GLY A 206 -27.22 -2.78 -18.43
C GLY A 206 -26.10 -1.75 -18.54
N GLY A 207 -25.94 -0.94 -17.49
CA GLY A 207 -24.86 0.02 -17.39
C GLY A 207 -23.51 -0.63 -17.07
N ASP A 208 -22.44 0.07 -17.40
CA ASP A 208 -21.08 -0.36 -17.11
C ASP A 208 -20.70 0.01 -15.66
N SER A 209 -19.87 -0.82 -15.02
CA SER A 209 -19.32 -0.56 -13.68
C SER A 209 -17.80 -0.41 -13.78
N SER A 210 -17.18 0.46 -12.96
CA SER A 210 -15.73 0.71 -13.03
C SER A 210 -15.10 1.16 -11.71
N ILE A 211 -13.79 0.93 -11.57
CA ILE A 211 -12.92 1.59 -10.60
C ILE A 211 -11.72 2.18 -11.35
N LYS A 212 -11.52 3.49 -11.22
CA LYS A 212 -10.44 4.23 -11.86
C LYS A 212 -9.72 5.14 -10.87
N ASN A 213 -8.41 5.24 -10.97
CA ASN A 213 -7.66 6.23 -10.22
C ASN A 213 -7.82 7.60 -10.90
N THR A 214 -8.28 8.61 -10.14
CA THR A 214 -8.56 9.94 -10.71
C THR A 214 -7.30 10.76 -10.96
N HIS A 215 -6.19 10.43 -10.30
CA HIS A 215 -4.96 11.20 -10.38
C HIS A 215 -4.14 10.86 -11.64
N ASN A 216 -3.96 9.57 -11.92
CA ASN A 216 -3.14 9.09 -13.04
C ASN A 216 -3.97 8.45 -14.17
N ASN A 217 -5.31 8.50 -14.06
CA ASN A 217 -6.26 7.95 -15.03
C ASN A 217 -6.08 6.44 -15.33
N VAL A 218 -5.49 5.69 -14.38
CA VAL A 218 -5.33 4.24 -14.50
C VAL A 218 -6.68 3.57 -14.27
N ASN A 219 -7.08 2.72 -15.23
CA ASN A 219 -8.28 1.90 -15.11
C ASN A 219 -7.98 0.56 -14.43
N TYR A 220 -8.27 0.45 -13.14
CA TYR A 220 -8.02 -0.78 -12.40
C TYR A 220 -8.97 -1.89 -12.81
N ALA A 221 -10.25 -1.61 -12.96
CA ALA A 221 -11.21 -2.60 -13.41
C ALA A 221 -12.43 -1.93 -14.01
N THR A 222 -12.97 -2.53 -15.07
CA THR A 222 -14.27 -2.15 -15.60
C THR A 222 -14.96 -3.39 -16.14
N ALA A 223 -16.28 -3.44 -16.01
CA ALA A 223 -17.10 -4.47 -16.61
C ALA A 223 -18.26 -3.80 -17.35
N THR A 224 -18.42 -4.13 -18.64
CA THR A 224 -19.59 -3.64 -19.39
C THR A 224 -20.86 -4.34 -18.94
N GLY A 225 -21.98 -3.63 -19.06
CA GLY A 225 -23.28 -4.22 -18.83
C GLY A 225 -23.72 -5.18 -19.94
N GLY A 226 -24.53 -6.15 -19.54
CA GLY A 226 -25.15 -7.12 -20.43
C GLY A 226 -26.21 -6.49 -21.31
N TRP A 227 -26.39 -7.04 -22.49
CA TRP A 227 -27.40 -6.57 -23.44
C TRP A 227 -28.76 -7.21 -23.19
N GLY A 228 -29.81 -6.48 -23.57
CA GLY A 228 -31.19 -6.89 -23.35
C GLY A 228 -31.68 -8.06 -24.20
N GLY A 229 -32.80 -8.63 -23.77
CA GLY A 229 -33.51 -9.68 -24.49
C GLY A 229 -34.24 -9.16 -25.73
N CYS A 230 -34.28 -9.97 -26.79
CA CYS A 230 -35.18 -9.75 -27.92
C CYS A 230 -36.67 -9.84 -27.56
N SER A 231 -37.48 -9.21 -28.41
CA SER A 231 -38.93 -9.10 -28.27
C SER A 231 -39.63 -9.40 -29.58
N PHE A 232 -40.89 -9.83 -29.51
CA PHE A 232 -41.70 -10.10 -30.69
C PHE A 232 -43.18 -9.80 -30.49
N TYR A 233 -43.81 -9.41 -31.60
CA TYR A 233 -45.21 -9.02 -31.67
C TYR A 233 -45.93 -9.86 -32.73
N TRP A 234 -47.09 -10.40 -32.36
CA TRP A 234 -47.97 -11.12 -33.26
C TRP A 234 -49.07 -10.21 -33.78
N LYS A 235 -49.20 -10.13 -35.11
CA LYS A 235 -50.34 -9.47 -35.78
C LYS A 235 -51.48 -10.46 -35.96
N GLN A 236 -52.72 -9.97 -35.91
CA GLN A 236 -53.92 -10.78 -36.07
C GLN A 236 -53.94 -11.49 -37.43
N LEU A 237 -54.43 -12.73 -37.41
CA LEU A 237 -54.35 -13.73 -38.47
C LEU A 237 -55.08 -13.31 -39.75
N VAL A 238 -54.39 -13.35 -40.89
CA VAL A 238 -55.03 -13.65 -42.17
C VAL A 238 -54.55 -15.03 -42.57
N LYS A 239 -55.41 -16.05 -42.47
CA LYS A 239 -55.05 -17.41 -42.92
C LYS A 239 -54.56 -17.36 -44.38
N PRO A 240 -53.49 -18.09 -44.75
CA PRO A 240 -52.87 -19.21 -44.02
C PRO A 240 -51.54 -18.86 -43.31
N ARG A 241 -51.13 -17.59 -43.20
CA ARG A 241 -49.80 -17.22 -42.69
C ARG A 241 -49.86 -16.57 -41.30
N ARG A 242 -49.23 -17.23 -40.32
CA ARG A 242 -48.93 -16.65 -39.01
C ARG A 242 -47.77 -15.66 -39.18
N ASN A 243 -48.07 -14.40 -39.48
CA ASN A 243 -47.06 -13.36 -39.61
C ASN A 243 -46.71 -12.78 -38.23
N PHE A 244 -45.45 -12.88 -37.83
CA PHE A 244 -44.94 -12.18 -36.66
C PHE A 244 -43.89 -11.13 -37.06
N THR A 245 -43.71 -10.13 -36.20
CA THR A 245 -42.66 -9.12 -36.31
C THR A 245 -41.78 -9.21 -35.07
N GLY A 246 -40.49 -9.46 -35.24
CA GLY A 246 -39.55 -9.62 -34.14
C GLY A 246 -38.31 -8.74 -34.30
N TYR A 247 -37.64 -8.48 -33.19
CA TYR A 247 -36.44 -7.63 -33.14
C TYR A 247 -35.22 -8.42 -32.70
N LEU A 248 -34.13 -8.30 -33.47
CA LEU A 248 -32.83 -8.85 -33.12
C LEU A 248 -32.09 -7.92 -32.17
N SER A 249 -31.44 -8.50 -31.18
CA SER A 249 -30.55 -7.82 -30.23
C SER A 249 -29.08 -7.85 -30.66
N ARG A 250 -28.70 -8.81 -31.52
CA ARG A 250 -27.30 -9.11 -31.90
C ARG A 250 -26.63 -8.03 -32.76
N PHE A 251 -27.43 -7.24 -33.49
CA PHE A 251 -26.94 -6.28 -34.49
C PHE A 251 -27.08 -4.82 -34.05
N ALA A 252 -27.63 -4.56 -32.86
CA ALA A 252 -27.69 -3.19 -32.35
C ALA A 252 -26.28 -2.74 -31.96
N ILE A 253 -25.82 -1.60 -32.48
CA ILE A 253 -24.52 -1.01 -32.14
C ILE A 253 -24.65 0.09 -31.07
N SER A 254 -25.89 0.47 -30.72
CA SER A 254 -26.17 1.44 -29.65
C SER A 254 -27.53 1.18 -28.99
N GLU A 255 -27.76 1.75 -27.80
CA GLU A 255 -29.02 1.70 -27.02
C GLU A 255 -30.24 2.26 -27.77
N THR A 256 -30.06 3.05 -28.84
CA THR A 256 -31.15 3.74 -29.55
C THR A 256 -31.69 3.02 -30.79
N GLU A 257 -31.04 1.95 -31.25
CA GLU A 257 -31.47 1.16 -32.41
C GLU A 257 -32.47 0.05 -32.06
N TRP A 258 -32.64 -0.15 -30.77
CA TRP A 258 -33.50 -1.15 -30.16
C TRP A 258 -34.97 -0.79 -30.35
N GLY A 259 -35.69 -1.58 -31.16
CA GLY A 259 -37.15 -1.50 -31.25
C GLY A 259 -37.71 -0.37 -32.15
N LYS A 260 -36.94 0.19 -33.08
CA LYS A 260 -37.52 1.02 -34.14
C LYS A 260 -38.24 0.14 -35.17
N PRO A 261 -39.51 0.41 -35.52
CA PRO A 261 -40.27 -0.39 -36.49
C PRO A 261 -39.65 -0.45 -37.89
N ASN A 262 -38.67 0.40 -38.21
CA ASN A 262 -37.96 0.47 -39.49
C ASN A 262 -36.41 0.36 -39.34
N GLY A 263 -35.92 -0.15 -38.22
CA GLY A 263 -34.46 -0.31 -37.99
C GLY A 263 -33.90 -1.57 -38.69
N PRO A 264 -32.56 -1.64 -38.88
CA PRO A 264 -31.89 -2.79 -39.54
C PRO A 264 -32.08 -4.13 -38.80
N SER A 265 -32.62 -4.11 -37.58
CA SER A 265 -32.80 -5.26 -36.69
C SER A 265 -34.20 -5.89 -36.74
N LEU A 266 -35.08 -5.42 -37.64
CA LEU A 266 -36.45 -5.91 -37.81
C LEU A 266 -36.49 -7.16 -38.68
N LEU A 267 -37.07 -8.25 -38.18
CA LEU A 267 -37.40 -9.43 -38.96
C LEU A 267 -38.91 -9.64 -39.05
N THR A 268 -39.40 -10.00 -40.23
CA THR A 268 -40.80 -10.40 -40.45
C THR A 268 -40.85 -11.79 -41.07
N GLY A 269 -41.77 -12.64 -40.62
CA GLY A 269 -41.87 -14.00 -41.16
C GLY A 269 -42.79 -14.93 -40.38
N SER A 270 -42.61 -16.24 -40.62
CA SER A 270 -43.26 -17.32 -39.88
C SER A 270 -42.31 -17.93 -38.85
N TRP A 271 -42.83 -18.25 -37.65
CA TRP A 271 -42.04 -18.74 -36.53
C TRP A 271 -41.17 -19.96 -36.89
N SER A 272 -41.76 -20.92 -37.61
CA SER A 272 -41.09 -22.13 -38.08
C SER A 272 -39.84 -21.88 -38.94
N THR A 273 -39.71 -20.69 -39.52
CA THR A 273 -38.65 -20.36 -40.48
C THR A 273 -37.57 -19.48 -39.84
N TYR A 274 -37.91 -18.65 -38.85
CA TYR A 274 -37.02 -17.59 -38.36
C TYR A 274 -36.64 -17.69 -36.89
N ALA A 275 -37.16 -18.65 -36.11
CA ALA A 275 -36.86 -18.76 -34.68
C ALA A 275 -35.35 -18.83 -34.36
N GLY A 276 -34.57 -19.53 -35.19
CA GLY A 276 -33.10 -19.62 -35.03
C GLY A 276 -32.34 -18.32 -35.34
N SER A 277 -33.01 -17.31 -35.89
CA SER A 277 -32.42 -16.03 -36.23
C SER A 277 -32.51 -15.00 -35.10
N PHE A 278 -33.33 -15.22 -34.06
CA PHE A 278 -33.46 -14.31 -32.91
C PHE A 278 -32.45 -14.65 -31.83
N TYR A 279 -31.75 -13.65 -31.29
CA TYR A 279 -30.67 -13.85 -30.30
C TYR A 279 -30.90 -12.99 -29.07
N SER A 280 -30.30 -13.36 -27.95
CA SER A 280 -30.08 -12.42 -26.83
C SER A 280 -28.97 -11.47 -27.25
N GLY A 281 -28.92 -10.29 -26.64
CA GLY A 281 -27.80 -9.41 -26.91
C GLY A 281 -26.48 -10.01 -26.42
N GLN A 282 -25.37 -9.39 -26.79
CA GLN A 282 -24.04 -9.83 -26.39
C GLN A 282 -23.86 -9.80 -24.87
N PRO A 283 -23.05 -10.70 -24.28
CA PRO A 283 -22.73 -10.60 -22.87
C PRO A 283 -21.87 -9.36 -22.59
N GLY A 284 -21.91 -8.87 -21.36
CA GLY A 284 -20.93 -7.89 -20.90
C GLY A 284 -19.52 -8.50 -20.83
N ILE A 285 -18.50 -7.66 -20.85
CA ILE A 285 -17.07 -8.02 -20.94
C ILE A 285 -16.32 -7.30 -19.81
N GLY A 286 -15.39 -7.99 -19.15
CA GLY A 286 -14.47 -7.39 -18.19
C GLY A 286 -13.18 -6.90 -18.84
N TYR A 287 -12.65 -5.77 -18.37
CA TYR A 287 -11.42 -5.16 -18.87
C TYR A 287 -10.66 -4.47 -17.73
N SER A 288 -9.33 -4.43 -17.85
CA SER A 288 -8.42 -3.85 -16.87
C SER A 288 -7.11 -3.45 -17.54
N MET A 289 -6.46 -2.40 -17.02
CA MET A 289 -5.07 -2.06 -17.36
C MET A 289 -4.06 -2.81 -16.48
N MET A 290 -4.53 -3.54 -15.45
CA MET A 290 -3.67 -4.33 -14.58
C MET A 290 -3.40 -5.69 -15.21
N SER A 291 -2.13 -6.05 -15.34
CA SER A 291 -1.69 -7.32 -15.95
C SER A 291 -2.13 -8.56 -15.16
N ASN A 292 -2.33 -8.42 -13.85
CA ASN A 292 -2.77 -9.49 -12.96
C ASN A 292 -4.30 -9.62 -12.86
N ALA A 293 -5.07 -8.81 -13.60
CA ALA A 293 -6.53 -8.85 -13.53
C ALA A 293 -7.10 -10.13 -14.16
N GLN A 294 -8.12 -10.68 -13.50
CA GLN A 294 -8.92 -11.79 -13.99
C GLN A 294 -10.23 -11.23 -14.55
N THR A 295 -10.40 -11.31 -15.87
CA THR A 295 -11.62 -10.86 -16.54
C THR A 295 -12.43 -12.04 -17.05
N SER A 296 -13.75 -11.86 -17.09
CA SER A 296 -14.66 -12.81 -17.70
C SER A 296 -15.75 -12.07 -18.46
N GLU A 297 -16.12 -12.65 -19.58
CA GLU A 297 -17.39 -12.35 -20.23
C GLU A 297 -18.55 -12.88 -19.39
N GLY A 298 -19.70 -12.22 -19.54
CA GLY A 298 -20.99 -12.69 -19.08
C GLY A 298 -21.51 -13.87 -19.91
N VAL A 299 -22.74 -14.28 -19.63
CA VAL A 299 -23.38 -15.43 -20.30
C VAL A 299 -24.11 -14.98 -21.56
N PHE A 300 -23.69 -15.52 -22.70
CA PHE A 300 -24.42 -15.43 -23.96
C PHE A 300 -25.39 -16.61 -24.09
N LEU A 301 -26.68 -16.34 -24.23
CA LEU A 301 -27.73 -17.38 -24.25
C LEU A 301 -28.02 -17.93 -25.65
N GLY A 302 -27.40 -17.37 -26.70
CA GLY A 302 -27.54 -17.87 -28.07
C GLY A 302 -28.89 -17.52 -28.73
N PRO A 303 -29.32 -18.30 -29.74
CA PRO A 303 -30.57 -18.07 -30.43
C PRO A 303 -31.80 -18.49 -29.61
N LEU A 304 -32.99 -17.99 -29.96
CA LEU A 304 -34.27 -18.22 -29.28
C LEU A 304 -34.72 -19.69 -29.22
N THR A 305 -34.16 -20.52 -30.09
CA THR A 305 -34.36 -21.97 -30.08
C THR A 305 -33.54 -22.67 -28.99
N SER A 306 -32.60 -21.98 -28.33
CA SER A 306 -31.86 -22.56 -27.20
C SER A 306 -32.76 -22.69 -25.98
N THR A 307 -32.56 -23.75 -25.21
CA THR A 307 -33.29 -24.00 -23.96
C THR A 307 -33.04 -22.93 -22.91
N ASP A 308 -31.84 -22.34 -22.93
CA ASP A 308 -31.38 -21.37 -21.93
C ASP A 308 -32.02 -19.99 -22.14
N HIS A 309 -32.39 -19.68 -23.39
CA HIS A 309 -32.98 -18.40 -23.76
C HIS A 309 -34.40 -18.21 -23.23
N GLN A 310 -35.15 -19.31 -23.17
CA GLN A 310 -36.53 -19.33 -22.70
C GLN A 310 -36.63 -19.68 -21.21
N ASN A 311 -35.51 -19.64 -20.45
CA ASN A 311 -35.33 -20.22 -19.11
C ASN A 311 -36.58 -20.12 -18.22
N LYS A 312 -37.41 -21.17 -18.23
CA LYS A 312 -38.74 -21.26 -17.57
C LYS A 312 -38.63 -21.39 -16.06
N LYS A 313 -37.44 -21.72 -15.58
CA LYS A 313 -37.19 -22.17 -14.21
C LYS A 313 -36.76 -21.04 -13.30
N ASP A 314 -36.14 -19.99 -13.83
CA ASP A 314 -35.55 -18.92 -13.03
C ASP A 314 -35.96 -17.53 -13.52
N LYS A 315 -36.05 -16.60 -12.57
CA LYS A 315 -36.44 -15.20 -12.81
C LYS A 315 -35.33 -14.41 -13.51
N TYR A 316 -34.09 -14.82 -13.26
CA TYR A 316 -32.87 -14.16 -13.74
C TYR A 316 -31.92 -15.18 -14.35
N ASN A 317 -31.15 -14.73 -15.33
CA ASN A 317 -29.95 -15.42 -15.79
C ASN A 317 -28.77 -14.97 -14.91
N LEU A 318 -28.25 -15.87 -14.07
CA LEU A 318 -27.24 -15.53 -13.06
C LEU A 318 -25.82 -15.57 -13.62
N LEU A 319 -24.96 -14.66 -13.13
CA LEU A 319 -23.53 -14.71 -13.38
C LEU A 319 -22.87 -15.67 -12.37
N SER A 320 -22.85 -16.97 -12.69
CA SER A 320 -22.41 -18.03 -11.77
C SER A 320 -20.97 -17.84 -11.25
N LYS A 321 -20.07 -17.32 -12.08
CA LYS A 321 -18.67 -17.05 -11.70
C LYS A 321 -18.52 -16.05 -10.55
N LEU A 322 -19.55 -15.23 -10.29
CA LEU A 322 -19.52 -14.25 -9.20
C LEU A 322 -19.38 -14.90 -7.81
N SER A 323 -19.91 -16.11 -7.64
CA SER A 323 -19.83 -16.85 -6.38
C SER A 323 -18.39 -17.27 -5.99
N ASN A 324 -17.44 -17.26 -6.93
CA ASN A 324 -16.02 -17.51 -6.64
C ASN A 324 -15.35 -16.40 -5.81
N TYR A 325 -16.02 -15.27 -5.62
CA TYR A 325 -15.49 -14.10 -4.91
C TYR A 325 -16.17 -13.86 -3.56
N SER A 326 -17.08 -14.74 -3.13
CA SER A 326 -17.86 -14.56 -1.90
C SER A 326 -16.97 -14.38 -0.66
N ASP A 327 -16.00 -15.29 -0.46
CA ASP A 327 -15.09 -15.26 0.70
C ASP A 327 -14.15 -14.04 0.69
N LYS A 328 -13.93 -13.43 -0.49
CA LYS A 328 -12.99 -12.32 -0.67
C LYS A 328 -13.59 -10.97 -0.27
N PHE A 329 -14.92 -10.84 -0.38
CA PHE A 329 -15.65 -9.60 -0.09
C PHE A 329 -16.70 -9.77 1.01
N GLY A 330 -16.86 -10.97 1.57
CA GLY A 330 -17.83 -11.26 2.63
C GLY A 330 -19.29 -11.19 2.16
N VAL A 331 -19.54 -11.43 0.87
CA VAL A 331 -20.89 -11.38 0.28
C VAL A 331 -21.26 -12.76 -0.22
N ASN A 332 -22.39 -13.31 0.22
CA ASN A 332 -22.90 -14.57 -0.33
C ASN A 332 -23.61 -14.31 -1.68
N PHE A 333 -22.83 -14.29 -2.77
CA PHE A 333 -23.33 -13.98 -4.11
C PHE A 333 -24.22 -15.08 -4.69
N ASN A 334 -25.22 -14.66 -5.48
CA ASN A 334 -26.21 -15.55 -6.10
C ASN A 334 -26.96 -16.44 -5.09
N SER A 335 -27.24 -15.91 -3.90
CA SER A 335 -27.99 -16.62 -2.87
C SER A 335 -29.44 -16.82 -3.30
N VAL A 336 -29.96 -18.03 -3.07
CA VAL A 336 -31.35 -18.39 -3.35
C VAL A 336 -31.98 -18.95 -2.09
N THR A 337 -33.00 -18.26 -1.57
CA THR A 337 -33.73 -18.65 -0.37
C THR A 337 -35.20 -18.94 -0.68
N GLN A 338 -35.87 -19.65 0.23
CA GLN A 338 -37.28 -19.97 0.09
C GLN A 338 -38.13 -18.73 0.42
N ARG A 339 -39.05 -18.38 -0.49
CA ARG A 339 -40.08 -17.37 -0.22
C ARG A 339 -41.04 -17.93 0.84
N THR A 340 -41.25 -17.21 1.93
CA THR A 340 -41.91 -17.68 3.17
C THR A 340 -43.20 -18.47 2.93
N ASN A 341 -43.39 -19.53 3.73
CA ASN A 341 -44.38 -20.61 3.64
C ASN A 341 -45.78 -20.21 3.14
N ASN A 342 -45.97 -20.29 1.82
CA ASN A 342 -47.28 -20.50 1.21
C ASN A 342 -47.45 -22.01 0.96
N LEU A 343 -48.69 -22.54 0.93
CA LEU A 343 -48.99 -23.98 0.74
C LEU A 343 -48.26 -24.62 -0.45
N ILE A 344 -47.90 -23.81 -1.45
CA ILE A 344 -47.29 -24.19 -2.73
C ILE A 344 -45.75 -24.25 -2.66
N CYS A 345 -45.14 -23.64 -1.64
CA CYS A 345 -43.70 -23.43 -1.46
C CYS A 345 -43.24 -24.10 -0.16
N GLN A 346 -43.36 -25.43 -0.05
CA GLN A 346 -42.91 -26.19 1.13
C GLN A 346 -41.50 -26.79 0.92
N ALA A 347 -40.88 -27.25 2.01
CA ALA A 347 -39.60 -27.96 1.98
C ALA A 347 -39.65 -29.15 0.99
N GLY A 348 -38.63 -29.26 0.12
CA GLY A 348 -38.53 -30.31 -0.92
C GLY A 348 -39.28 -30.02 -2.24
N THR A 349 -40.16 -29.01 -2.28
CA THR A 349 -40.89 -28.62 -3.51
C THR A 349 -40.58 -27.21 -3.98
N TRP A 350 -40.15 -26.32 -3.08
CA TRP A 350 -39.90 -24.91 -3.41
C TRP A 350 -38.74 -24.71 -4.41
N GLU A 351 -37.68 -25.52 -4.33
CA GLU A 351 -36.52 -25.45 -5.25
C GLU A 351 -36.89 -25.73 -6.71
N LYS A 352 -38.00 -26.45 -6.92
CA LYS A 352 -38.52 -26.83 -8.24
C LYS A 352 -39.42 -25.75 -8.85
N LYS A 353 -39.83 -24.73 -8.09
CA LYS A 353 -40.79 -23.69 -8.52
C LYS A 353 -40.18 -22.29 -8.42
N SER A 354 -40.04 -21.61 -9.57
CA SER A 354 -39.45 -20.26 -9.66
C SER A 354 -40.09 -19.24 -8.72
N ILE A 355 -41.42 -19.29 -8.60
CA ILE A 355 -42.24 -18.39 -7.76
C ILE A 355 -41.95 -18.51 -6.25
N CYS A 356 -41.34 -19.62 -5.84
CA CYS A 356 -41.01 -19.93 -4.46
C CYS A 356 -39.58 -19.56 -4.07
N LYS A 357 -38.79 -19.02 -5.00
CA LYS A 357 -37.40 -18.62 -4.78
C LYS A 357 -37.30 -17.11 -4.57
N ASN A 358 -36.58 -16.68 -3.54
CA ASN A 358 -36.09 -15.31 -3.41
C ASN A 358 -34.61 -15.30 -3.82
N TYR A 359 -34.25 -14.35 -4.68
CA TYR A 359 -32.88 -14.19 -5.15
C TYR A 359 -32.26 -12.98 -4.46
N GLU A 360 -31.05 -13.15 -3.94
CA GLU A 360 -30.30 -12.11 -3.22
C GLU A 360 -28.87 -12.05 -3.77
N ASN A 361 -28.26 -10.86 -3.75
CA ASN A 361 -26.88 -10.64 -4.18
C ASN A 361 -26.56 -11.17 -5.60
N HIS A 362 -27.52 -11.10 -6.51
CA HIS A 362 -27.43 -11.61 -7.89
C HIS A 362 -27.07 -10.46 -8.85
N TYR A 363 -25.99 -9.75 -8.54
CA TYR A 363 -25.54 -8.57 -9.28
C TYR A 363 -25.14 -8.92 -10.71
N GLY A 364 -25.44 -8.01 -11.64
CA GLY A 364 -25.18 -8.21 -13.07
C GLY A 364 -26.04 -9.27 -13.74
N ALA A 365 -27.04 -9.83 -13.05
CA ALA A 365 -27.91 -10.86 -13.61
C ALA A 365 -28.86 -10.28 -14.67
N GLY A 366 -29.02 -11.02 -15.77
CA GLY A 366 -29.92 -10.67 -16.87
C GLY A 366 -31.38 -10.95 -16.51
N GLY A 367 -32.28 -10.04 -16.87
CA GLY A 367 -33.70 -10.15 -16.63
C GLY A 367 -34.40 -11.20 -17.51
N GLY A 368 -35.39 -11.88 -16.94
CA GLY A 368 -36.23 -12.85 -17.65
C GLY A 368 -37.14 -12.21 -18.69
N GLY A 369 -37.31 -12.86 -19.84
CA GLY A 369 -38.24 -12.42 -20.88
C GLY A 369 -39.72 -12.66 -20.52
N GLY A 370 -40.59 -11.77 -20.97
CA GLY A 370 -42.04 -11.79 -20.76
C GLY A 370 -42.83 -12.52 -21.84
N GLY A 371 -44.13 -12.71 -21.59
CA GLY A 371 -45.08 -13.35 -22.51
C GLY A 371 -45.64 -14.69 -21.99
N GLN A 372 -46.49 -15.30 -22.81
CA GLN A 372 -47.16 -16.56 -22.48
C GLN A 372 -46.36 -17.76 -22.95
N TYR A 373 -46.26 -18.80 -22.11
CA TYR A 373 -45.75 -20.09 -22.55
C TYR A 373 -46.91 -21.08 -22.74
N ASN A 374 -47.29 -21.36 -24.00
CA ASN A 374 -48.36 -22.31 -24.31
C ASN A 374 -47.79 -23.73 -24.46
N THR A 375 -47.92 -24.54 -23.41
CA THR A 375 -47.99 -26.00 -23.54
C THR A 375 -49.41 -26.44 -23.24
N SER A 376 -49.85 -27.52 -23.89
CA SER A 376 -51.21 -28.07 -23.99
C SER A 376 -52.00 -28.33 -22.69
N SER A 377 -51.56 -27.84 -21.52
CA SER A 377 -52.23 -28.04 -20.24
C SER A 377 -52.03 -26.96 -19.16
N SER A 378 -51.32 -25.84 -19.40
CA SER A 378 -51.38 -24.67 -18.50
C SER A 378 -50.78 -23.41 -19.14
N GLU A 379 -51.51 -22.30 -19.16
CA GLU A 379 -50.98 -20.98 -19.51
C GLU A 379 -50.33 -20.35 -18.28
N THR A 380 -48.99 -20.22 -18.29
CA THR A 380 -48.30 -19.32 -17.36
C THR A 380 -47.87 -18.07 -18.11
N ASN A 381 -48.36 -16.92 -17.67
CA ASN A 381 -47.92 -15.61 -18.15
C ASN A 381 -46.71 -15.16 -17.32
N TYR A 382 -45.65 -14.72 -17.98
CA TYR A 382 -44.47 -14.18 -17.34
C TYR A 382 -44.35 -12.71 -17.69
N ASP A 383 -44.19 -11.86 -16.69
CA ASP A 383 -43.88 -10.46 -16.94
C ASP A 383 -42.40 -10.32 -17.32
N PRO A 384 -42.06 -9.41 -18.24
CA PRO A 384 -40.67 -9.08 -18.54
C PRO A 384 -40.03 -8.46 -17.28
N ILE A 385 -38.80 -8.86 -16.99
CA ILE A 385 -38.09 -8.49 -15.77
C ILE A 385 -36.88 -7.64 -16.13
N ALA A 386 -36.66 -6.55 -15.39
CA ALA A 386 -35.48 -5.73 -15.54
C ALA A 386 -34.22 -6.52 -15.14
N GLY A 387 -33.08 -6.17 -15.72
CA GLY A 387 -31.79 -6.68 -15.27
C GLY A 387 -31.45 -6.14 -13.88
N ILE A 388 -30.46 -6.76 -13.24
CA ILE A 388 -29.98 -6.31 -11.93
C ILE A 388 -28.78 -5.39 -12.09
N GLY A 389 -28.68 -4.40 -11.22
CA GLY A 389 -27.54 -3.50 -11.13
C GLY A 389 -26.21 -4.23 -10.95
N GLY A 390 -25.13 -3.53 -11.26
CA GLY A 390 -23.78 -4.00 -11.10
C GLY A 390 -23.35 -4.10 -9.62
N PHE A 391 -22.08 -4.43 -9.44
CA PHE A 391 -21.45 -4.51 -8.13
C PHE A 391 -20.04 -3.95 -8.23
N VAL A 392 -19.63 -3.18 -7.22
CA VAL A 392 -18.23 -2.82 -7.03
C VAL A 392 -17.82 -3.09 -5.58
N GLY A 393 -16.81 -3.93 -5.39
CA GLY A 393 -16.23 -4.25 -4.10
C GLY A 393 -14.76 -3.85 -4.05
N ILE A 394 -14.34 -3.20 -2.98
CA ILE A 394 -12.95 -2.86 -2.67
C ILE A 394 -12.63 -3.44 -1.29
N SER A 395 -11.66 -4.35 -1.22
CA SER A 395 -11.18 -4.96 0.02
C SER A 395 -9.70 -4.62 0.17
N TYR A 396 -9.21 -4.33 1.37
CA TYR A 396 -7.81 -3.96 1.54
C TYR A 396 -7.16 -4.48 2.81
N THR A 397 -5.84 -4.65 2.75
CA THR A 397 -4.96 -5.04 3.86
C THR A 397 -3.99 -3.89 4.09
N PRO A 398 -4.17 -3.09 5.17
CA PRO A 398 -3.31 -1.96 5.45
C PRO A 398 -1.95 -2.43 5.99
N VAL A 399 -0.92 -1.63 5.70
CA VAL A 399 0.47 -1.93 6.07
C VAL A 399 1.14 -0.69 6.67
N TYR A 400 2.06 -0.91 7.60
CA TYR A 400 2.70 0.12 8.42
C TYR A 400 4.20 -0.15 8.55
N ALA A 401 5.03 0.85 8.28
CA ALA A 401 6.48 0.79 8.48
C ALA A 401 6.88 1.27 9.88
N GLY A 402 7.95 0.70 10.43
CA GLY A 402 8.41 1.00 11.79
C GLY A 402 9.07 2.37 11.94
N LEU A 403 9.07 2.90 13.16
CA LEU A 403 9.83 4.10 13.53
C LEU A 403 11.31 3.77 13.82
N GLY A 404 12.17 4.79 13.72
CA GLY A 404 13.58 4.69 14.07
C GLY A 404 13.80 4.92 15.57
N GLY A 405 14.86 4.32 16.12
CA GLY A 405 15.25 4.51 17.50
C GLY A 405 15.93 5.86 17.75
N GLU A 406 15.92 6.30 19.00
CA GLU A 406 16.55 7.55 19.44
C GLU A 406 18.07 7.37 19.63
N ALA A 407 18.81 8.46 19.49
CA ALA A 407 20.24 8.46 19.74
C ALA A 407 20.56 8.45 21.25
N GLY A 408 21.62 7.76 21.62
CA GLY A 408 22.27 7.89 22.92
C GLY A 408 22.85 9.29 23.11
N LYS A 409 22.80 9.77 24.37
CA LYS A 409 23.30 11.09 24.71
C LYS A 409 24.83 11.14 24.62
N VAL A 410 25.36 12.32 24.32
CA VAL A 410 26.80 12.62 24.27
C VAL A 410 27.14 13.64 25.35
N THR A 411 28.25 13.45 26.04
CA THR A 411 28.80 14.48 26.95
C THR A 411 30.32 14.44 26.93
N GLN A 412 30.92 15.62 27.07
CA GLN A 412 32.35 15.78 27.27
C GLN A 412 32.63 16.27 28.67
N VAL A 413 33.51 15.56 29.39
CA VAL A 413 33.87 15.88 30.77
C VAL A 413 35.37 16.10 30.85
N PRO A 414 35.83 17.30 31.22
CA PRO A 414 37.24 17.56 31.44
C PRO A 414 37.69 17.04 32.82
N TYR A 415 38.89 16.50 32.89
CA TYR A 415 39.55 16.05 34.11
C TYR A 415 40.95 16.64 34.17
N ALA A 416 41.30 17.32 35.27
CA ALA A 416 42.65 17.82 35.46
C ALA A 416 43.67 16.66 35.53
N GLU A 417 43.31 15.62 36.29
CA GLU A 417 44.02 14.35 36.41
C GLU A 417 43.00 13.21 36.49
N MET A 418 43.34 12.04 35.95
CA MET A 418 42.51 10.85 36.06
C MET A 418 43.17 9.81 36.98
N PRO A 419 42.41 9.08 37.81
CA PRO A 419 42.95 7.99 38.62
C PRO A 419 43.54 6.86 37.77
N GLN A 420 44.52 6.14 38.32
CA GLN A 420 44.93 4.86 37.75
C GLN A 420 43.80 3.83 37.88
N LYS A 421 43.76 2.88 36.94
CA LYS A 421 42.76 1.82 36.84
C LYS A 421 41.33 2.35 36.76
N THR A 422 41.14 3.48 36.07
CA THR A 422 39.80 4.03 35.84
C THR A 422 39.01 3.08 34.94
N LEU A 423 37.84 2.62 35.39
CA LEU A 423 37.01 1.68 34.64
C LEU A 423 35.98 2.42 33.78
N LEU A 424 35.91 2.05 32.50
CA LEU A 424 34.99 2.63 31.52
C LEU A 424 34.00 1.57 31.04
N PHE A 425 32.72 1.95 31.00
CA PHE A 425 31.60 1.09 30.61
C PHE A 425 30.83 1.73 29.45
N PRO A 426 31.12 1.38 28.19
CA PRO A 426 30.28 1.78 27.07
C PRO A 426 28.99 0.95 27.06
N GLY A 427 27.88 1.59 26.74
CA GLY A 427 26.58 0.96 26.59
C GLY A 427 26.46 0.23 25.25
N LYS A 428 25.87 -0.97 25.26
CA LYS A 428 25.43 -1.64 24.02
C LYS A 428 24.24 -0.91 23.40
N GLY A 429 24.12 -0.97 22.09
CA GLY A 429 22.91 -0.52 21.40
C GLY A 429 21.71 -1.41 21.68
N GLY A 430 20.52 -0.83 21.58
CA GLY A 430 19.25 -1.52 21.79
C GLY A 430 18.89 -2.41 20.60
N LYS A 431 18.28 -3.56 20.86
CA LYS A 431 17.83 -4.48 19.80
C LYS A 431 16.66 -3.92 19.01
N GLY A 432 16.66 -4.15 17.71
CA GLY A 432 15.56 -3.83 16.82
C GLY A 432 14.32 -4.70 17.06
N GLY A 433 13.16 -4.14 16.77
CA GLY A 433 11.87 -4.81 16.91
C GLY A 433 11.59 -5.80 15.79
N GLN A 434 10.92 -6.91 16.10
CA GLN A 434 10.48 -7.90 15.13
C GLN A 434 9.23 -7.42 14.38
N GLY A 435 9.24 -7.58 13.06
CA GLY A 435 8.08 -7.29 12.24
C GLY A 435 7.02 -8.40 12.30
N ALA A 436 5.77 -8.08 11.93
CA ALA A 436 4.71 -9.08 11.86
C ALA A 436 3.71 -8.88 10.71
N GLY A 437 3.39 -9.98 10.03
CA GLY A 437 2.39 -10.01 8.95
C GLY A 437 0.94 -9.98 9.44
N ASP A 438 0.71 -10.08 10.74
CA ASP A 438 -0.63 -10.07 11.33
C ASP A 438 -0.66 -9.37 12.69
N ILE A 439 -0.87 -8.05 12.66
CA ILE A 439 -1.11 -7.25 13.85
C ILE A 439 -2.53 -7.57 14.39
N ARG A 440 -2.68 -8.70 15.09
CA ARG A 440 -3.89 -8.99 15.89
C ARG A 440 -3.70 -8.50 17.31
N ARG A 441 -4.66 -7.75 17.82
CA ARG A 441 -4.86 -7.62 19.26
C ARG A 441 -5.65 -8.85 19.74
N ARG A 442 -5.01 -10.01 19.94
CA ARG A 442 -5.69 -11.21 20.47
C ARG A 442 -5.13 -11.59 21.84
N MET A 443 -5.90 -11.34 22.91
CA MET A 443 -5.71 -12.07 24.16
C MET A 443 -6.21 -13.50 23.96
N LEU A 444 -5.37 -14.50 24.27
CA LEU A 444 -5.84 -15.86 24.45
C LEU A 444 -6.39 -16.03 25.87
N THR A 445 -7.40 -16.88 26.01
CA THR A 445 -7.94 -17.42 27.27
C THR A 445 -6.85 -18.25 27.97
N SER A 446 -5.89 -17.57 28.61
CA SER A 446 -4.88 -18.07 29.59
C SER A 446 -3.70 -17.10 29.78
N GLY A 447 -3.77 -15.84 29.32
CA GLY A 447 -2.73 -14.85 29.60
C GLY A 447 -1.42 -15.04 28.80
N GLN A 448 -1.42 -15.92 27.79
CA GLN A 448 -0.32 -16.05 26.84
C GLN A 448 -0.62 -15.31 25.52
N TYR A 449 0.30 -14.46 25.08
CA TYR A 449 0.29 -13.81 23.78
C TYR A 449 0.97 -14.73 22.75
N GLN A 450 0.44 -14.87 21.53
CA GLN A 450 1.18 -15.49 20.43
C GLN A 450 2.18 -14.47 19.87
N ASN A 451 3.44 -14.89 19.66
CA ASN A 451 4.57 -14.12 19.10
C ASN A 451 4.39 -13.74 17.62
N ASN A 452 3.27 -13.12 17.25
CA ASN A 452 3.05 -12.53 15.93
C ASN A 452 2.71 -11.04 16.05
N GLU A 453 3.05 -10.39 17.17
CA GLU A 453 2.89 -8.95 17.33
C GLU A 453 4.16 -8.23 16.89
N VAL A 454 3.99 -7.09 16.21
CA VAL A 454 5.11 -6.16 15.96
C VAL A 454 5.69 -5.76 17.30
N THR A 455 6.99 -5.96 17.49
CA THR A 455 7.66 -5.56 18.73
C THR A 455 8.25 -4.16 18.58
N MET A 456 8.29 -3.45 19.71
CA MET A 456 9.06 -2.21 19.82
C MET A 456 10.56 -2.49 19.69
N GLY A 457 11.32 -1.46 19.36
CA GLY A 457 12.77 -1.48 19.59
C GLY A 457 13.06 -1.40 21.08
N LEU A 458 14.16 -2.02 21.51
CA LEU A 458 14.63 -1.93 22.89
C LEU A 458 15.49 -0.68 23.08
N ASP A 459 15.50 -0.17 24.31
CA ASP A 459 16.41 0.88 24.73
C ASP A 459 17.87 0.42 24.61
N GLY A 460 18.75 1.36 24.31
CA GLY A 460 20.19 1.15 24.47
C GLY A 460 20.59 1.01 25.94
N GLN A 461 21.86 0.76 26.19
CA GLN A 461 22.42 0.79 27.54
C GLN A 461 23.13 2.13 27.81
N PRO A 462 23.14 2.60 29.06
CA PRO A 462 23.90 3.79 29.43
C PRO A 462 25.40 3.56 29.30
N SER A 463 26.14 4.65 29.14
CA SER A 463 27.61 4.65 29.17
C SER A 463 28.13 5.49 30.32
N TYR A 464 29.18 5.03 31.00
CA TYR A 464 29.71 5.72 32.17
C TYR A 464 31.17 5.41 32.47
N ILE A 465 31.76 6.27 33.29
CA ILE A 465 33.04 6.05 33.97
C ILE A 465 32.72 5.70 35.42
N LYS A 466 33.31 4.63 35.96
CA LYS A 466 33.06 4.22 37.35
C LYS A 466 33.36 5.35 38.31
N ASN A 467 32.43 5.65 39.22
CA ASN A 467 32.50 6.79 40.16
C ASN A 467 32.66 8.17 39.48
N GLY A 468 32.29 8.27 38.21
CA GLY A 468 32.45 9.47 37.39
C GLY A 468 31.16 9.84 36.66
N ALA A 469 31.30 10.31 35.42
CA ALA A 469 30.17 10.75 34.62
C ALA A 469 29.36 9.56 34.08
N HIS A 470 28.05 9.72 34.09
CA HIS A 470 27.08 8.71 33.65
C HIS A 470 26.08 9.32 32.67
N ILE A 471 25.98 8.75 31.47
CA ILE A 471 25.20 9.28 30.35
C ILE A 471 24.13 8.28 29.92
N LEU A 472 22.92 8.79 29.70
CA LEU A 472 21.76 8.00 29.35
C LEU A 472 21.83 7.48 27.90
N GLN A 473 21.24 6.31 27.71
CA GLN A 473 20.98 5.67 26.44
C GLN A 473 19.95 6.43 25.58
N GLY A 474 19.85 6.01 24.31
CA GLY A 474 18.72 6.31 23.44
C GLY A 474 17.56 5.36 23.72
N SER A 475 16.34 5.89 23.65
CA SER A 475 15.10 5.11 23.75
C SER A 475 14.84 4.30 22.47
N GLY A 476 14.33 3.09 22.64
CA GLY A 476 13.84 2.27 21.54
C GLY A 476 12.57 2.84 20.92
N ALA A 477 12.37 2.58 19.63
CA ALA A 477 11.20 3.02 18.90
C ALA A 477 9.92 2.32 19.39
N ALA A 478 8.83 3.08 19.52
CA ALA A 478 7.55 2.54 19.95
C ALA A 478 7.00 1.46 19.01
N LYS A 479 6.23 0.52 19.58
CA LYS A 479 5.52 -0.49 18.78
C LYS A 479 4.44 0.16 17.92
N ILE A 480 4.18 -0.43 16.75
CA ILE A 480 3.10 0.02 15.86
C ILE A 480 1.75 -0.23 16.52
N ILE A 481 0.92 0.81 16.58
CA ILE A 481 -0.49 0.71 16.96
C ILE A 481 -1.34 1.24 15.79
N PRO A 482 -2.06 0.37 15.07
CA PRO A 482 -2.88 0.80 13.93
C PRO A 482 -3.83 1.94 14.32
N LYS A 483 -3.96 2.93 13.45
CA LYS A 483 -4.77 4.16 13.63
C LYS A 483 -4.30 5.13 14.73
N GLN A 484 -3.17 4.86 15.40
CA GLN A 484 -2.51 5.85 16.26
C GLN A 484 -1.35 6.46 15.49
N GLU A 485 -1.61 7.61 14.86
CA GLU A 485 -0.58 8.39 14.18
C GLU A 485 0.55 8.73 15.17
N GLY A 486 1.81 8.57 14.74
CA GLY A 486 2.99 8.70 15.59
C GLY A 486 3.53 7.40 16.18
N THR A 487 2.93 6.25 15.88
CA THR A 487 3.50 4.92 16.23
C THR A 487 4.12 4.17 15.06
N TYR A 488 4.07 4.75 13.85
CA TYR A 488 4.63 4.20 12.61
C TYR A 488 5.12 5.34 11.73
N SER A 489 6.01 5.00 10.79
CA SER A 489 6.62 5.94 9.87
C SER A 489 5.59 6.57 8.93
N ASN A 490 5.75 7.86 8.66
CA ASN A 490 4.99 8.61 7.66
C ASN A 490 5.79 8.85 6.37
N ALA A 491 6.95 8.21 6.23
CA ALA A 491 7.77 8.30 5.03
C ALA A 491 7.30 7.27 3.99
N TYR A 492 7.35 7.68 2.72
CA TYR A 492 6.97 6.84 1.58
C TYR A 492 8.05 6.90 0.50
N ASN A 493 8.22 5.83 -0.27
CA ASN A 493 9.02 5.86 -1.50
C ASN A 493 8.21 6.47 -2.67
N ASP A 494 8.83 6.56 -3.85
CA ASP A 494 8.20 7.12 -5.06
C ASP A 494 6.96 6.33 -5.53
N ASP A 495 6.87 5.04 -5.19
CA ASP A 495 5.70 4.19 -5.44
C ASP A 495 4.59 4.36 -4.38
N GLY A 496 4.80 5.21 -3.38
CA GLY A 496 3.88 5.44 -2.27
C GLY A 496 3.86 4.34 -1.21
N MET A 497 4.87 3.45 -1.21
CA MET A 497 5.04 2.39 -0.22
C MET A 497 5.66 2.95 1.08
N PRO A 498 5.10 2.63 2.27
CA PRO A 498 5.68 3.04 3.53
C PRO A 498 7.12 2.55 3.68
N VAL A 499 8.03 3.46 4.01
CA VAL A 499 9.43 3.13 4.32
C VAL A 499 9.71 3.33 5.81
N GLY A 500 10.61 2.50 6.34
CA GLY A 500 11.03 2.62 7.73
C GLY A 500 11.62 4.00 8.01
N GLN A 501 11.34 4.56 9.18
CA GLN A 501 11.95 5.83 9.54
C GLN A 501 13.44 5.62 9.86
N ASN A 502 14.28 6.56 9.46
CA ASN A 502 15.68 6.54 9.85
C ASN A 502 15.84 6.70 11.37
N GLY A 503 16.80 5.99 11.95
CA GLY A 503 17.20 6.20 13.33
C GLY A 503 17.90 7.54 13.52
N GLN A 504 17.86 8.08 14.74
CA GLN A 504 18.49 9.37 15.03
C GLN A 504 20.02 9.24 15.14
N LEU A 505 20.72 10.22 14.58
CA LEU A 505 22.17 10.31 14.69
C LEU A 505 22.56 10.98 16.01
N SER A 506 23.53 10.40 16.72
CA SER A 506 24.09 11.00 17.93
C SER A 506 24.92 12.25 17.60
N ASP A 507 24.82 13.29 18.41
CA ASP A 507 25.49 14.58 18.19
C ASP A 507 26.96 14.52 18.63
N ILE A 508 27.78 13.77 17.89
CA ILE A 508 29.22 13.70 18.10
C ILE A 508 29.84 14.90 17.37
N LEU A 509 30.59 15.73 18.10
CA LEU A 509 31.22 17.02 17.74
C LEU A 509 32.19 17.01 16.53
N THR A 510 31.87 16.32 15.45
CA THR A 510 32.54 16.49 14.16
C THR A 510 31.80 17.54 13.37
N ASN A 511 32.53 18.43 12.68
CA ASN A 511 31.95 19.50 11.84
C ASN A 511 31.17 18.98 10.61
N LYS A 512 30.81 17.68 10.58
CA LYS A 512 30.01 17.01 9.55
C LYS A 512 28.87 16.22 10.22
N LYS A 513 27.71 16.86 10.38
CA LYS A 513 26.43 16.19 10.65
C LYS A 513 25.84 15.58 9.36
N THR A 514 26.63 14.85 8.58
CA THR A 514 26.18 14.26 7.32
C THR A 514 25.81 12.81 7.55
N GLY A 515 24.51 12.48 7.65
CA GLY A 515 24.03 11.09 7.76
C GLY A 515 22.82 10.92 8.68
N THR A 516 22.40 9.67 8.90
CA THR A 516 21.34 9.25 9.83
C THR A 516 21.84 8.11 10.72
N GLY A 517 21.17 7.87 11.85
CA GLY A 517 21.63 6.91 12.86
C GLY A 517 21.44 5.44 12.51
N GLY A 518 20.56 5.17 11.56
CA GLY A 518 20.40 3.91 10.87
C GLY A 518 19.47 4.14 9.71
N LEU A 519 19.74 3.53 8.56
CA LEU A 519 18.86 3.68 7.41
C LEU A 519 17.61 2.86 7.67
N GLY A 520 16.46 3.50 7.75
CA GLY A 520 15.19 2.82 7.59
C GLY A 520 15.13 2.27 6.16
N GLY A 521 14.74 1.01 6.00
CA GLY A 521 14.86 0.31 4.71
C GLY A 521 14.23 1.10 3.56
N MET A 522 15.02 1.42 2.53
CA MET A 522 14.56 1.98 1.26
C MET A 522 14.49 0.85 0.22
N THR A 523 13.41 0.84 -0.58
CA THR A 523 13.04 -0.28 -1.45
C THR A 523 13.77 -0.39 -2.79
N ASP A 524 14.67 0.54 -3.15
CA ASP A 524 15.40 0.45 -4.42
C ASP A 524 16.91 0.45 -4.20
N GLY A 525 17.47 -0.76 -4.09
CA GLY A 525 18.92 -1.00 -4.13
C GLY A 525 19.64 -1.22 -2.79
N ASN A 526 18.95 -1.63 -1.71
CA ASN A 526 19.61 -1.85 -0.41
C ASN A 526 19.31 -3.22 0.24
N PRO A 527 20.32 -4.03 0.60
CA PRO A 527 20.18 -5.31 1.34
C PRO A 527 19.70 -5.21 2.80
N SER A 528 19.12 -4.08 3.22
CA SER A 528 18.75 -3.83 4.62
C SER A 528 17.27 -4.12 4.88
N LEU A 529 16.93 -5.39 5.08
CA LEU A 529 15.64 -5.80 5.67
C LEU A 529 15.52 -5.42 7.16
N ASP A 530 16.62 -4.97 7.78
CA ASP A 530 16.77 -4.81 9.24
C ASP A 530 17.35 -3.42 9.63
N GLY A 531 16.94 -2.33 8.98
CA GLY A 531 17.17 -0.97 9.47
C GLY A 531 18.61 -0.61 9.88
N THR A 532 19.64 -1.06 9.15
CA THR A 532 21.01 -1.15 9.69
C THR A 532 21.62 0.21 10.09
N THR A 533 22.23 0.28 11.27
CA THR A 533 23.03 1.43 11.70
C THR A 533 24.32 1.55 10.89
N GLN A 534 24.65 2.77 10.44
CA GLN A 534 25.93 3.03 9.77
C GLN A 534 27.08 2.63 10.69
N VAL A 535 27.99 1.81 10.15
CA VAL A 535 29.07 1.17 10.89
C VAL A 535 30.01 2.23 11.45
N MET A 536 30.37 2.05 12.71
CA MET A 536 31.35 2.80 13.49
C MET A 536 32.76 2.91 12.85
N PHE A 537 33.03 2.21 11.75
CA PHE A 537 34.35 2.09 11.14
C PHE A 537 34.22 1.83 9.63
N GLN A 538 34.92 2.62 8.80
CA GLN A 538 35.10 2.27 7.40
C GLN A 538 36.18 1.17 7.32
N ASP A 539 35.83 0.01 6.76
CA ASP A 539 36.74 -1.09 6.42
C ASP A 539 37.56 -1.70 7.57
N GLY A 540 37.05 -1.65 8.82
CA GLY A 540 37.70 -2.31 9.97
C GLY A 540 39.08 -1.74 10.34
N LYS A 541 39.41 -0.51 9.91
CA LYS A 541 40.70 0.14 10.20
C LYS A 541 40.70 0.77 11.60
N GLU A 542 41.78 0.57 12.35
CA GLU A 542 42.01 1.19 13.67
C GLU A 542 41.89 2.72 13.62
N ILE A 543 41.47 3.32 14.75
CA ILE A 543 41.15 4.75 14.92
C ILE A 543 42.41 5.58 14.65
N SER A 544 42.63 5.96 13.40
CA SER A 544 43.78 6.78 13.02
C SER A 544 43.56 8.29 13.25
N SER A 545 42.31 8.77 13.39
CA SER A 545 42.00 10.16 13.77
C SER A 545 40.55 10.40 14.24
N PHE A 546 40.36 11.42 15.11
CA PHE A 546 39.09 11.84 15.75
C PHE A 546 37.97 12.27 14.77
N ASN A 547 38.30 12.51 13.49
CA ASN A 547 37.32 12.93 12.48
C ASN A 547 36.49 11.77 11.89
N GLN A 548 36.60 10.55 12.43
CA GLN A 548 36.03 9.33 11.85
C GLN A 548 35.10 8.54 12.79
N ILE A 549 34.77 9.07 13.98
CA ILE A 549 33.78 8.45 14.88
C ILE A 549 32.37 8.84 14.39
N TYR A 550 31.88 8.14 13.38
CA TYR A 550 30.53 8.33 12.86
C TYR A 550 29.61 7.23 13.38
N GLY A 551 28.42 7.62 13.85
CA GLY A 551 27.36 6.67 14.16
C GLY A 551 27.44 5.99 15.54
N ALA A 552 28.28 6.44 16.47
CA ALA A 552 28.26 5.88 17.84
C ALA A 552 27.01 6.31 18.59
N GLY A 553 26.37 5.38 19.28
CA GLY A 553 25.12 5.67 19.99
C GLY A 553 23.98 6.13 19.07
N ALA A 554 24.11 6.03 17.77
CA ALA A 554 23.03 6.24 16.83
C ALA A 554 21.91 5.19 16.99
N GLY A 555 20.66 5.62 16.84
CA GLY A 555 19.50 4.73 16.90
C GLY A 555 19.32 3.90 15.63
N GLY A 556 18.70 2.72 15.74
CA GLY A 556 18.43 1.83 14.62
C GLY A 556 17.30 2.32 13.71
N GLY A 557 17.33 1.97 12.43
CA GLY A 557 16.26 2.29 11.48
C GLY A 557 15.00 1.46 11.72
N GLY A 558 13.82 1.99 11.38
CA GLY A 558 12.58 1.23 11.42
C GLY A 558 12.50 0.18 10.32
N GLY A 559 11.73 -0.88 10.57
CA GLY A 559 11.44 -1.92 9.60
C GLY A 559 10.65 -1.38 8.42
N ALA A 560 10.98 -1.87 7.22
CA ALA A 560 10.30 -1.54 5.98
C ALA A 560 9.44 -2.71 5.49
N LEU A 561 8.71 -2.46 4.41
CA LEU A 561 7.83 -3.44 3.78
C LEU A 561 8.25 -3.59 2.32
N SER A 562 7.99 -4.75 1.73
CA SER A 562 8.02 -4.92 0.28
C SER A 562 6.85 -5.78 -0.17
N VAL A 563 6.49 -5.64 -1.44
CA VAL A 563 5.44 -6.43 -2.08
C VAL A 563 6.08 -7.14 -3.27
N ASP A 564 5.94 -8.46 -3.32
CA ASP A 564 6.42 -9.23 -4.46
C ASP A 564 5.46 -9.18 -5.66
N GLU A 565 5.88 -9.75 -6.79
CA GLU A 565 5.09 -9.83 -8.02
C GLU A 565 3.79 -10.65 -7.90
N ASN A 566 3.60 -11.38 -6.80
CA ASN A 566 2.42 -12.18 -6.50
C ASN A 566 1.47 -11.50 -5.49
N GLY A 567 1.82 -10.30 -5.02
CA GLY A 567 1.04 -9.58 -4.01
C GLY A 567 1.24 -10.11 -2.59
N ASN A 568 2.34 -10.79 -2.31
CA ASN A 568 2.74 -11.14 -0.94
C ASN A 568 3.50 -9.98 -0.30
N ILE A 569 3.17 -9.70 0.96
CA ILE A 569 3.82 -8.65 1.73
C ILE A 569 4.97 -9.30 2.51
N ALA A 570 6.20 -8.85 2.26
CA ALA A 570 7.35 -9.17 3.11
C ALA A 570 7.50 -8.09 4.19
N ILE A 571 7.66 -8.53 5.44
CA ILE A 571 7.73 -7.65 6.60
C ILE A 571 9.17 -7.59 7.11
N GLY A 572 9.71 -6.38 7.21
CA GLY A 572 11.06 -6.13 7.75
C GLY A 572 11.09 -5.90 9.26
N ASN A 573 12.22 -6.23 9.87
CA ASN A 573 12.48 -5.93 11.28
C ASN A 573 13.06 -4.52 11.42
N GLY A 574 12.93 -3.94 12.60
CA GLY A 574 13.70 -2.77 12.98
C GLY A 574 15.16 -3.14 13.15
N GLY A 575 16.03 -2.16 12.90
CA GLY A 575 17.46 -2.33 13.11
C GLY A 575 17.88 -2.15 14.55
N ASP A 576 18.97 -2.83 14.90
CA ASP A 576 19.68 -2.62 16.16
C ASP A 576 20.26 -1.20 16.18
N GLY A 577 20.15 -0.52 17.31
CA GLY A 577 20.91 0.70 17.56
C GLY A 577 22.40 0.39 17.68
N SER A 578 23.25 1.37 17.39
CA SER A 578 24.68 1.23 17.63
C SER A 578 25.03 1.32 19.11
N SER A 579 26.10 0.60 19.47
CA SER A 579 26.74 0.76 20.75
C SER A 579 27.36 2.14 20.92
N GLY A 580 27.37 2.59 22.17
CA GLY A 580 28.08 3.77 22.61
C GLY A 580 29.58 3.53 22.72
N LEU A 581 30.30 4.57 23.15
CA LEU A 581 31.74 4.54 23.38
C LEU A 581 32.12 5.43 24.55
N VAL A 582 33.25 5.11 25.16
CA VAL A 582 33.95 6.04 26.05
C VAL A 582 35.33 6.31 25.47
N PHE A 583 35.64 7.58 25.27
CA PHE A 583 36.86 8.00 24.60
C PHE A 583 37.55 9.09 25.41
N ILE A 584 38.85 8.97 25.64
CA ILE A 584 39.63 9.88 26.48
C ILE A 584 40.79 10.42 25.65
N GLN A 585 41.03 11.73 25.73
CA GLN A 585 42.15 12.42 25.07
C GLN A 585 42.96 13.19 26.11
N TRP A 586 44.27 13.33 25.89
CA TRP A 586 45.17 14.15 26.72
C TRP A 586 46.33 14.75 25.93
#